data_AF-A0A1M3IC26-F1
#
_entry.id   AF-A0A1M3IC26-F1
#
_cell.length_a   1.000
_cell.length_b   1.000
_cell.length_c   1.000
_cell.angle_alpha   90.00
_cell.angle_beta   90.00
_cell.angle_gamma   90.00
#
_symmetry.space_group_name_H-M   'P 1'
#
loop_
_entity.id
_entity.type
_entity.pdbx_description
1 polymer ?
#
loop_
_entity_poly.entity_id
_entity_poly.type
_entity_poly.pdbx_seq_one_letter_code
_entity_poly.pdbx_strand_id
1 'polypeptide(L)' 'MAANFTQRIHYNGKTVLAVFVPQHRRDGTYYEVNIAGVPRFYVTWTALDRYDLAKEEGIDIPYELVLAVSDALEKRKGH' A
#
# COMPACT_ATOMS: atom_id res chain seq x y z
N MET A 1 0.06 -16.34 -9.52
CA MET A 1 0.93 -15.16 -9.30
C MET A 1 0.09 -13.92 -9.49
N ALA A 2 -0.11 -13.11 -8.45
CA ALA A 2 -0.81 -11.84 -8.60
C ALA A 2 0.06 -10.91 -9.45
N ALA A 3 -0.48 -10.40 -10.55
CA ALA A 3 0.22 -9.43 -11.38
C ALA A 3 0.41 -8.14 -10.57
N ASN A 4 1.53 -7.45 -10.79
CA ASN A 4 1.67 -6.07 -10.39
C ASN A 4 0.53 -5.24 -11.01
N PHE A 5 0.10 -4.21 -10.31
CA PHE A 5 -0.98 -3.36 -10.79
C PHE A 5 -0.73 -1.93 -10.36
N THR A 6 -1.32 -1.01 -11.12
CA THR A 6 -1.26 0.40 -10.81
C THR A 6 -2.65 0.88 -10.43
N GLN A 7 -2.72 1.81 -9.49
CA GLN A 7 -3.97 2.41 -9.07
C GLN A 7 -3.77 3.87 -8.72
N ARG A 8 -4.76 4.69 -9.05
CA ARG A 8 -4.77 6.09 -8.66
C ARG A 8 -5.21 6.19 -7.21
N ILE A 9 -4.41 6.89 -6.41
CA ILE A 9 -4.66 7.16 -5.01
C ILE A 9 -4.91 8.65 -4.87
N HIS A 10 -5.94 8.99 -4.11
CA HIS A 10 -6.25 10.37 -3.76
C HIS A 10 -5.74 10.62 -2.34
N TYR A 11 -4.76 11.50 -2.20
CA TYR A 11 -4.12 11.84 -0.92
C TYR A 11 -3.87 13.35 -0.89
N ASN A 12 -4.29 14.01 0.20
CA ASN A 12 -4.10 15.44 0.42
C ASN A 12 -4.50 16.34 -0.78
N GLY A 13 -5.67 16.06 -1.37
CA GLY A 13 -6.19 16.79 -2.55
C GLY A 13 -5.43 16.54 -3.86
N LYS A 14 -4.39 15.70 -3.85
CA LYS A 14 -3.61 15.30 -5.03
C LYS A 14 -3.97 13.88 -5.45
N THR A 15 -3.92 13.64 -6.75
CA THR A 15 -4.06 12.29 -7.30
C THR A 15 -2.67 11.81 -7.70
N VAL A 16 -2.21 10.72 -7.09
CA VAL A 16 -0.91 10.11 -7.39
C VAL A 16 -1.11 8.70 -7.95
N LEU A 17 -0.20 8.27 -8.82
CA LEU A 17 -0.20 6.91 -9.34
C LEU A 17 0.68 6.04 -8.44
N ALA A 18 0.08 5.03 -7.83
CA ALA A 18 0.79 4.05 -7.04
C ALA A 18 0.93 2.75 -7.82
N VAL A 19 2.12 2.16 -7.75
CA VAL A 19 2.40 0.82 -8.26
C VAL A 19 2.45 -0.14 -7.09
N PHE A 20 1.63 -1.18 -7.17
CA PHE A 20 1.52 -2.23 -6.18
C PHE A 20 2.18 -3.50 -6.69
N VAL A 21 3.17 -3.98 -5.95
CA VAL A 21 3.86 -5.24 -6.24
C VAL A 21 3.55 -6.23 -5.11
N PRO A 22 2.74 -7.27 -5.37
CA PRO A 22 2.45 -8.28 -4.36
C PRO A 22 3.73 -9.07 -4.05
N GLN A 23 4.07 -9.15 -2.77
CA GLN A 23 5.22 -9.85 -2.22
C GLN A 23 4.71 -10.90 -1.24
N HIS A 24 4.91 -12.17 -1.57
CA HIS A 24 4.59 -13.25 -0.64
C HIS A 24 5.80 -13.49 0.27
N ARG A 25 5.66 -13.20 1.56
CA ARG A 25 6.70 -13.45 2.56
C ARG A 25 6.27 -14.61 3.45
N ARG A 26 7.19 -15.11 4.26
CA ARG A 26 6.98 -16.29 5.11
C ARG A 26 5.86 -16.10 6.15
N ASP A 27 5.57 -14.85 6.49
CA ASP A 27 4.69 -14.37 7.54
C ASP A 27 3.39 -13.73 7.02
N GLY A 28 3.20 -13.62 5.70
CA GLY A 28 1.95 -13.13 5.14
C GLY A 28 2.04 -12.55 3.73
N THR A 29 0.94 -11.94 3.30
CA THR A 29 0.87 -11.20 2.02
C THR A 29 1.20 -9.75 2.26
N TYR A 30 2.29 -9.31 1.63
CA TYR A 30 2.73 -7.93 1.61
C TYR A 30 2.45 -7.32 0.25
N TYR A 31 2.22 -6.02 0.23
CA TYR A 31 2.25 -5.22 -0.98
C TYR A 31 3.33 -4.18 -0.84
N GLU A 32 4.29 -4.24 -1.74
CA GLU A 32 5.22 -3.15 -1.93
C GLU A 32 4.51 -2.03 -2.69
N VAL A 33 4.63 -0.82 -2.18
CA VAL A 33 3.98 0.37 -2.71
C VAL A 33 5.05 1.33 -3.20
N ASN A 34 5.00 1.66 -4.48
CA ASN A 34 5.88 2.64 -5.10
C ASN A 34 5.05 3.82 -5.61
N ILE A 35 5.35 5.02 -5.08
CA ILE A 35 4.70 6.27 -5.46
C ILE A 35 5.81 7.26 -5.80
N ALA A 36 5.66 7.97 -6.92
CA ALA A 36 6.66 8.95 -7.33
C ALA A 36 6.82 10.05 -6.26
N GLY A 37 8.07 10.27 -5.81
CA GLY A 37 8.39 11.27 -4.78
C GLY A 37 8.16 10.82 -3.34
N VAL A 38 7.79 9.55 -3.10
CA VAL A 38 7.66 8.95 -1.77
C VAL A 38 8.66 7.78 -1.68
N PRO A 39 9.33 7.59 -0.53
CA PRO A 39 10.12 6.38 -0.30
C PRO A 39 9.26 5.14 -0.54
N ARG A 40 9.84 4.09 -1.12
CA ARG A 40 9.17 2.79 -1.22
C ARG A 40 8.88 2.28 0.20
N PHE A 41 7.68 1.76 0.40
CA PHE A 41 7.27 1.14 1.65
C PHE A 41 6.44 -0.11 1.38
N TYR A 42 6.24 -0.93 2.40
CA TYR A 42 5.40 -2.12 2.30
C TYR A 42 4.19 -1.99 3.23
N VAL A 43 3.07 -2.51 2.76
CA VAL A 43 1.85 -2.65 3.55
C VAL A 43 1.47 -4.12 3.67
N THR A 44 0.89 -4.49 4.79
CA THR A 44 0.42 -5.85 5.07
C THR A 44 -0.99 -5.83 5.62
N TRP A 45 -1.72 -6.91 5.42
CA TRP A 45 -3.04 -7.05 6.05
C TRP A 45 -2.87 -7.24 7.55
N THR A 46 -3.56 -6.44 8.35
CA THR A 46 -3.45 -6.47 9.81
C THR A 46 -4.70 -7.08 10.45
N ALA A 47 -4.60 -7.40 11.75
CA ALA A 47 -5.73 -7.88 12.55
C ALA A 47 -6.86 -6.84 12.70
N LEU A 48 -6.62 -5.58 12.32
CA LEU A 48 -7.63 -4.52 12.27
C LEU A 48 -8.45 -4.54 10.97
N ASP A 49 -8.38 -5.64 10.22
CA ASP A 49 -9.10 -5.87 8.96
C ASP A 49 -8.84 -4.78 7.91
N ARG A 50 -7.60 -4.30 7.85
CA ARG A 50 -7.14 -3.28 6.90
C ARG A 50 -5.68 -3.48 6.54
N TYR A 51 -5.26 -2.93 5.41
CA TYR A 51 -3.84 -2.80 5.10
C TYR A 51 -3.20 -1.69 5.93
N ASP A 52 -2.07 -1.97 6.58
CA ASP A 52 -1.31 -1.00 7.38
C ASP A 52 0.19 -1.14 7.06
N LEU A 53 0.99 -0.17 7.50
CA LEU A 53 2.42 -0.13 7.23
C LEU A 53 3.11 -1.35 7.85
N ALA A 54 3.83 -2.11 7.05
CA ALA A 54 4.72 -3.15 7.55
C ALA A 54 5.79 -2.49 8.42
N LYS A 55 6.12 -3.06 9.58
CA LYS A 55 7.15 -2.51 10.47
C LYS A 55 8.49 -2.42 9.75
N GLU A 56 8.78 -1.26 9.19
CA GLU A 56 10.05 -0.91 8.57
C GLU A 56 10.66 0.25 9.34
N GLU A 57 11.83 0.01 9.91
CA GLU A 57 12.58 1.03 10.64
C GLU A 57 13.12 2.08 9.67
N GLY A 58 12.96 3.36 10.01
CA GLY A 58 13.57 4.48 9.29
C GLY A 58 12.78 5.04 8.10
N ILE A 59 11.54 4.59 7.88
CA ILE A 59 10.66 5.18 6.86
C ILE A 59 9.57 6.01 7.53
N ASP A 60 9.60 7.32 7.29
CA ASP A 60 8.55 8.24 7.69
C ASP A 60 7.58 8.43 6.52
N ILE A 61 6.47 7.69 6.55
CA ILE A 61 5.38 7.81 5.59
C ILE A 61 4.21 8.52 6.27
N PRO A 62 3.65 9.60 5.67
CA PRO A 62 2.44 10.22 6.18
C PRO A 62 1.32 9.21 6.34
N TYR A 63 0.74 9.12 7.54
CA TYR A 63 -0.26 8.09 7.84
C TYR A 63 -1.50 8.18 6.92
N GLU A 64 -1.89 9.39 6.53
CA GLU A 64 -2.95 9.63 5.53
C GLU A 64 -2.66 8.97 4.17
N LEU A 65 -1.39 8.85 3.77
CA LEU A 65 -1.03 8.12 2.55
C LEU A 65 -1.22 6.62 2.73
N VAL A 66 -0.88 6.07 3.91
CA VAL A 66 -1.10 4.67 4.25
C VAL A 66 -2.59 4.33 4.22
N LEU A 67 -3.44 5.21 4.78
CA LEU A 67 -4.90 5.07 4.73
C LEU A 67 -5.42 5.08 3.29
N ALA A 68 -4.98 6.05 2.48
CA ALA A 68 -5.40 6.15 1.08
C ALA A 68 -4.96 4.93 0.24
N VAL A 69 -3.80 4.35 0.57
CA VAL A 69 -3.35 3.06 0.01
C VAL A 69 -4.25 1.91 0.44
N SER A 70 -4.63 1.85 1.72
CA SER A 70 -5.51 0.82 2.26
C SER A 70 -6.85 0.80 1.51
N ASP A 71 -7.49 1.96 1.42
CA ASP A 71 -8.74 2.15 0.67
C ASP A 71 -8.62 1.70 -0.79
N ALA A 72 -7.49 2.00 -1.43
CA ALA A 72 -7.26 1.61 -2.83
C ALA A 72 -7.18 0.09 -2.98
N LEU A 73 -6.43 -0.58 -2.10
CA LEU A 73 -6.28 -2.03 -2.09
C LEU A 73 -7.60 -2.75 -1.78
N GLU A 74 -8.37 -2.23 -0.81
CA GLU A 74 -9.67 -2.79 -0.43
C GLU A 74 -10.69 -2.66 -1.56
N LYS A 75 -10.79 -1.48 -2.20
CA LYS A 75 -11.65 -1.27 -3.39
C LYS A 75 -11.36 -2.26 -4.51
N ARG A 76 -10.10 -2.70 -4.65
CA ARG A 76 -9.72 -3.70 -5.66
C ARG A 76 -10.07 -5.13 -5.24
N LYS A 77 -10.04 -5.44 -3.94
CA LYS A 77 -10.38 -6.77 -3.40
C LYS A 77 -11.88 -7.05 -3.42
N GLY A 78 -12.71 -6.00 -3.28
CA GLY A 78 -14.17 -6.09 -3.29
C GLY A 78 -14.82 -6.23 -4.67
N HIS A 79 -14.08 -6.64 -5.70
CA HIS A 79 -14.55 -6.76 -7.08
C HIS A 79 -14.24 -8.13 -7.69
#